data_AF-C1FMD4-F1
#
_entry.id   AF-C1FMD4-F1
#
_cell.length_a   1.000
_cell.length_b   1.000
_cell.length_c   1.000
_cell.angle_alpha   90.00
_cell.angle_beta   90.00
_cell.angle_gamma   90.00
#
_symmetry.space_group_name_H-M   'P 1'
#
loop_
_entity.id
_entity.type
_entity.pdbx_description
1 polymer ?
#
loop_
_entity_poly.entity_id
_entity_poly.type
_entity_poly.pdbx_seq_one_letter_code
_entity_poly.pdbx_strand_id
1 'polypeptide(L)' 'MILYDLLKNLIDNNYYEKEDMNNKLNVFYTFNQIDIEQYSELMAKVNPAAKENTIEKVVTQ' A
#
# COMPACT_ATOMS: atom_id res chain seq x y z
N MET A 1 11.67 -14.89 -8.99
CA MET A 1 10.54 -14.10 -8.46
C MET A 1 11.09 -12.75 -8.05
N ILE A 2 10.55 -11.67 -8.62
CA ILE A 2 11.02 -10.31 -8.36
C ILE A 2 10.40 -9.85 -7.02
N LEU A 3 11.15 -9.13 -6.20
CA LEU A 3 10.69 -8.65 -4.88
C LEU A 3 9.35 -7.91 -4.94
N TYR A 4 9.15 -7.13 -6.00
CA TYR A 4 7.89 -6.46 -6.30
C TYR A 4 6.69 -7.41 -6.31
N ASP A 5 6.79 -8.56 -6.98
CA ASP A 5 5.70 -9.53 -7.08
C ASP A 5 5.33 -10.10 -5.70
N LEU A 6 6.34 -10.32 -4.85
CA LEU A 6 6.13 -10.79 -3.49
C LEU A 6 5.37 -9.76 -2.65
N LEU A 7 5.82 -8.50 -2.69
CA LEU A 7 5.18 -7.40 -1.95
C LEU A 7 3.75 -7.17 -2.44
N LYS A 8 3.56 -7.16 -3.75
CA LYS A 8 2.25 -7.05 -4.38
C LYS A 8 1.33 -8.19 -3.92
N ASN A 9 1.81 -9.44 -3.92
CA ASN A 9 1.03 -10.57 -3.43
C ASN A 9 0.66 -10.44 -1.96
N LEU A 10 1.58 -10.00 -1.09
CA LEU A 10 1.27 -9.79 0.32
C LEU A 10 0.17 -8.74 0.49
N ILE A 11 0.25 -7.64 -0.28
CA ILE A 11 -0.74 -6.57 -0.26
C ILE A 11 -2.09 -7.04 -0.78
N ASP A 12 -2.10 -7.72 -1.94
CA ASP A 12 -3.32 -8.22 -2.58
C ASP A 12 -4.04 -9.26 -1.70
N ASN A 13 -3.31 -10.05 -0.92
CA ASN A 13 -3.88 -11.02 0.02
C ASN A 13 -4.19 -10.44 1.41
N ASN A 14 -3.97 -9.14 1.64
CA ASN A 14 -4.06 -8.50 2.96
C ASN A 14 -3.26 -9.25 4.06
N TYR A 15 -2.15 -9.89 3.67
CA TYR A 15 -1.30 -10.65 4.58
C TYR A 15 -0.16 -9.78 5.10
N TYR A 16 -0.52 -8.62 5.65
CA TYR A 16 0.43 -7.63 6.16
C TYR A 16 -0.22 -6.71 7.18
N GLU A 17 0.60 -6.23 8.12
CA GLU A 17 0.26 -5.07 8.94
C GLU A 17 0.67 -3.80 8.19
N LYS A 18 -0.20 -2.78 8.17
CA LYS A 18 0.07 -1.53 7.43
C LYS A 18 1.42 -0.91 7.76
N GLU A 19 1.74 -0.83 9.05
CA GLU A 19 3.01 -0.28 9.53
C GLU A 19 4.20 -1.12 9.07
N ASP A 20 4.10 -2.45 9.16
CA ASP A 20 5.16 -3.37 8.72
C ASP A 20 5.39 -3.26 7.21
N MET A 21 4.33 -3.18 6.40
CA MET A 21 4.47 -3.02 4.94
C MET A 21 5.06 -1.66 4.56
N ASN A 22 4.64 -0.58 5.21
CA ASN A 22 5.24 0.74 5.01
C ASN A 22 6.75 0.72 5.30
N ASN A 23 7.15 0.12 6.43
CA ASN A 23 8.56 0.00 6.80
C ASN A 23 9.34 -0.87 5.81
N LYS A 24 8.77 -1.99 5.39
CA LYS A 24 9.37 -2.86 4.36
C LYS A 24 9.58 -2.11 3.05
N LEU A 25 8.57 -1.42 2.54
CA LEU A 25 8.66 -0.63 1.30
C LEU A 25 9.74 0.44 1.41
N ASN A 26 9.82 1.15 2.53
CA ASN A 26 10.88 2.14 2.79
C ASN A 26 12.29 1.51 2.79
N VAL A 27 12.45 0.37 3.46
CA VAL A 27 13.72 -0.37 3.51
C VAL A 27 14.11 -0.79 2.10
N PHE A 28 13.23 -1.47 1.38
CA PHE A 28 13.52 -1.98 0.04
C PHE A 28 13.86 -0.85 -0.94
N TYR A 29 13.15 0.28 -0.86
CA TYR A 29 13.47 1.46 -1.65
C TYR A 29 14.85 2.06 -1.28
N THR A 30 15.14 2.19 0.02
CA THR A 30 16.44 2.72 0.51
C THR A 30 17.63 1.86 0.04
N PHE A 31 17.43 0.54 -0.06
CA PHE A 31 18.42 -0.40 -0.54
C PHE A 31 18.39 -0.60 -2.07
N ASN A 32 17.68 0.24 -2.81
CA ASN A 32 17.51 0.17 -4.27
C ASN A 32 17.04 -1.23 -4.75
N GLN A 33 16.27 -1.95 -3.92
CA GLN A 33 15.71 -3.26 -4.26
C GLN A 33 14.43 -3.15 -5.07
N ILE A 34 13.75 -2.00 -4.96
CA ILE A 34 12.61 -1.59 -5.79
C ILE A 34 12.87 -0.18 -6.29
N ASP A 35 12.34 0.14 -7.46
CA ASP A 35 12.38 1.50 -7.99
C ASP A 35 11.29 2.39 -7.36
N ILE A 36 11.36 3.69 -7.68
CA ILE A 36 10.42 4.67 -7.16
C ILE A 36 8.99 4.47 -7.69
N GLU A 37 8.83 3.92 -8.89
CA GLU A 37 7.52 3.67 -9.49
C GLU A 37 6.82 2.51 -8.75
N GLN A 38 7.55 1.42 -8.53
CA GLN A 38 7.15 0.26 -7.74
C GLN A 38 6.83 0.62 -6.29
N TYR A 39 7.71 1.39 -5.65
CA TYR A 39 7.49 1.85 -4.28
C TYR A 39 6.21 2.68 -4.17
N SER A 40 6.01 3.65 -5.08
CA SER A 40 4.83 4.50 -5.10
C SER A 40 3.55 3.70 -5.33
N GLU A 41 3.56 2.76 -6.28
CA GLU A 41 2.41 1.90 -6.56
C GLU A 41 2.03 1.03 -5.35
N LEU A 42 3.02 0.39 -4.72
CA LEU A 42 2.79 -0.46 -3.56
C LEU A 42 2.32 0.36 -2.35
N MET A 43 2.90 1.55 -2.12
CA MET A 43 2.44 2.45 -1.05
C MET A 43 1.01 2.94 -1.26
N ALA A 44 0.62 3.23 -2.50
CA ALA A 44 -0.75 3.61 -2.83
C ALA A 44 -1.75 2.45 -2.59
N LYS A 45 -1.32 1.19 -2.72
CA LYS A 45 -2.16 0.02 -2.40
C LYS A 45 -2.26 -0.25 -0.90
N VAL A 46 -1.18 0.00 -0.15
CA VAL A 46 -1.11 -0.19 1.32
C VAL A 46 -1.86 0.89 2.05
N ASN A 47 -1.65 2.13 1.62
CA ASN A 47 -2.38 3.31 2.06
C ASN A 47 -3.18 3.78 0.86
N PRO A 48 -4.28 3.08 0.51
CA PRO A 48 -5.22 3.64 -0.43
C PRO A 48 -5.63 4.97 0.19
N ALA A 49 -5.19 6.07 -0.46
CA ALA A 49 -5.68 7.39 -0.14
C ALA A 49 -7.17 7.21 -0.18
N ALA A 50 -7.80 7.26 1.00
CA ALA A 50 -9.23 7.14 1.08
C ALA A 50 -9.74 8.14 0.06
N LYS A 51 -10.43 7.64 -0.98
CA LYS A 51 -11.59 8.40 -1.43
C LYS A 51 -12.28 8.70 -0.12
N GLU A 52 -12.22 9.97 0.26
CA GLU A 52 -13.02 10.51 1.33
C GLU A 52 -14.35 9.80 1.23
N ASN A 53 -14.69 9.02 2.26
CA ASN A 53 -16.07 8.64 2.45
C ASN A 53 -16.81 9.96 2.63
N THR A 54 -17.22 10.56 1.51
CA THR A 54 -18.41 11.39 1.39
C THR A 54 -19.59 10.47 1.68
N ILE A 55 -19.69 10.04 2.93
CA ILE A 55 -20.91 9.54 3.54
C ILE A 55 -21.21 10.49 4.70
N GLU A 56 -21.23 11.79 4.42
CA GLU A 56 -21.99 12.72 5.24
C GLU A 56 -23.47 12.53 4.90
N LYS A 57 -24.09 11.63 5.67
CA LYS A 57 -25.51 11.58 6.05
C LYS A 57 -26.53 12.01 4.98
N VAL A 58 -27.01 11.05 4.19
CA VAL A 58 -28.43 11.01 3.83
C VAL A 58 -29.16 10.29 4.97
N VAL A 59 -29.60 11.03 5.99
CA VAL A 59 -30.73 10.60 6.84
C VAL A 59 -31.71 11.75 6.83
N THR A 60 -32.60 11.68 5.85
CA THR A 60 -33.93 12.28 5.89
C THR A 60 -34.69 11.71 7.09
N GLN A 61 -35.03 12.58 8.03
CA GLN A 61 -36.22 12.47 8.88
C GLN A 61 -36.88 13.84 8.98
#